data_AF-A0A9D6LW71-F1
#
_entry.id   AF-A0A9D6LW71-F1
#
_cell.length_a   1.000
_cell.length_b   1.000
_cell.length_c   1.000
_cell.angle_alpha   90.00
_cell.angle_beta   90.00
_cell.angle_gamma   90.00
#
_symmetry.space_group_name_H-M   'P 1'
#
loop_
_entity.id
_entity.type
_entity.pdbx_description
1 polymer ?
#
loop_
_entity_poly.entity_id
_entity_poly.type
_entity_poly.pdbx_seq_one_letter_code
_entity_poly.pdbx_strand_id
1 'polypeptide(L)'
;MSTLPPNEPRTIEPSSHPTTEKSVRAVGVMMLVFAALLLFCGACSAICFLINPIASARADALQSNVVFGSLAGLGILLGGALLWQGARAYQGRASRAPANAFPRVFIFALAFVGAILLGSGTLGLGSFAAYIFPPWHFIAALAAPLAIIAYAAHRLGNASELRALLAAFTWGVLGATTLAFIGELIVLVGLIFIAAIFLAISFPNFSAVDQLRLLGLRGAADANFARNPLVVIGLLFYFGAIVPPIEEALKVLVVAFSDPKRTRQADAVLWGISAGAGFAVLENLFNGALSLGDWATV
;
A
#
# COMPACT_ATOMS: atom_id res chain seq x y z
N MET A 1 45.92 -12.92 26.20
CA MET A 1 44.82 -11.94 26.26
C MET A 1 45.25 -10.72 25.47
N SER A 2 44.72 -10.57 24.26
CA SER A 2 45.02 -9.44 23.36
C SER A 2 44.01 -8.33 23.64
N THR A 3 44.49 -7.20 24.17
CA THR A 3 43.70 -5.99 24.38
C THR A 3 43.49 -5.32 23.03
N LEU A 4 42.30 -5.49 22.44
CA LEU A 4 41.90 -4.70 21.28
C LEU A 4 41.91 -3.21 21.66
N PRO A 5 42.49 -2.33 20.81
CA PRO A 5 42.53 -0.91 21.10
C PRO A 5 41.11 -0.34 21.20
N PRO A 6 40.88 0.66 22.06
CA PRO A 6 39.60 1.34 22.16
C PRO A 6 39.22 1.90 20.79
N ASN A 7 38.01 1.56 20.35
CA ASN A 7 37.42 2.05 19.10
C ASN A 7 37.25 3.57 19.22
N GLU A 8 38.24 4.33 18.73
CA GLU A 8 38.10 5.78 18.64
C GLU A 8 36.91 6.10 17.73
N PRO A 9 35.95 6.91 18.18
CA PRO A 9 34.83 7.31 17.36
C PRO A 9 35.37 8.09 16.15
N ARG A 10 35.37 7.46 14.97
CA ARG A 10 35.68 8.14 13.72
C ARG A 10 34.75 9.34 13.59
N THR A 11 35.32 10.54 13.74
CA THR A 11 34.69 11.78 13.29
C THR A 11 34.53 11.67 11.79
N ILE A 12 33.31 11.36 11.36
CA ILE A 12 32.93 11.34 9.95
C ILE A 12 33.03 12.79 9.46
N GLU A 13 34.11 13.13 8.76
CA GLU A 13 34.21 14.43 8.11
C GLU A 13 33.06 14.57 7.11
N PRO A 14 32.28 15.66 7.18
CA PRO A 14 31.19 15.89 6.23
C PRO A 14 31.78 16.04 4.83
N SER A 15 31.54 15.03 3.99
CA SER A 15 32.04 14.99 2.60
C SER A 15 31.57 16.24 1.84
N SER A 16 32.48 17.18 1.60
CA SER A 16 32.22 18.48 0.97
C SER A 16 32.10 18.40 -0.56
N HIS A 17 31.50 17.35 -1.11
CA HIS A 17 31.35 17.22 -2.56
C HIS A 17 30.26 18.17 -3.10
N PRO A 18 30.58 19.09 -4.03
CA PRO A 18 29.68 20.11 -4.56
C PRO A 18 28.60 19.59 -5.54
N THR A 19 28.23 18.32 -5.47
CA THR A 19 27.31 17.65 -6.41
C THR A 19 25.83 17.71 -6.03
N THR A 20 25.44 18.35 -4.92
CA THR A 20 24.15 18.02 -4.27
C THR A 20 23.01 19.01 -4.47
N GLU A 21 23.24 20.30 -4.74
CA GLU A 21 22.13 21.27 -4.73
C GLU A 21 21.13 21.08 -5.89
N LYS A 22 21.64 20.88 -7.12
CA LYS A 22 20.78 20.65 -8.30
C LYS A 22 19.98 19.35 -8.17
N SER A 23 20.59 18.29 -7.64
CA SER A 23 19.94 17.00 -7.44
C SER A 23 18.82 17.09 -6.39
N VAL A 24 19.07 17.77 -5.25
CA VAL A 24 18.07 17.96 -4.19
C VAL A 24 16.87 18.77 -4.70
N ARG A 25 17.11 19.82 -5.50
CA ARG A 25 16.02 20.60 -6.11
C ARG A 25 15.20 19.77 -7.10
N ALA A 26 15.85 18.95 -7.93
CA ALA A 26 15.16 18.07 -8.87
C ALA A 26 14.23 17.06 -8.17
N VAL A 27 14.73 16.41 -7.10
CA VAL A 27 13.91 15.53 -6.25
C VAL A 27 12.75 16.31 -5.63
N GLY A 28 12.99 17.53 -5.15
CA GLY A 28 11.95 18.40 -4.62
C GLY A 28 10.84 18.69 -5.63
N VAL A 29 11.21 19.04 -6.87
CA VAL A 29 10.25 19.29 -7.96
C VAL A 29 9.42 18.04 -8.28
N MET A 30 10.06 16.87 -8.38
CA MET A 30 9.32 15.62 -8.61
C MET A 30 8.31 15.34 -7.50
N MET A 31 8.69 15.50 -6.23
CA MET A 31 7.77 15.34 -5.09
C MET A 31 6.60 16.32 -5.15
N LEU A 32 6.83 17.57 -5.57
CA LEU A 32 5.77 18.56 -5.75
C LEU A 32 4.78 18.18 -6.86
N VAL A 33 5.26 17.64 -7.98
CA VAL A 33 4.41 17.17 -9.08
C VAL A 33 3.54 16.00 -8.62
N PHE A 34 4.13 14.98 -8.00
CA PHE A 34 3.38 13.85 -7.46
C PHE A 34 2.38 14.28 -6.37
N ALA A 35 2.77 15.23 -5.52
CA ALA A 35 1.90 15.79 -4.50
C ALA A 35 0.67 16.46 -5.11
N ALA A 36 0.85 17.29 -6.13
CA ALA A 36 -0.26 17.96 -6.81
C ALA A 36 -1.24 16.97 -7.45
N LEU A 37 -0.72 15.94 -8.12
CA LEU A 37 -1.56 14.86 -8.70
C LEU A 37 -2.34 14.11 -7.62
N LEU A 38 -1.70 13.73 -6.52
CA LEU A 38 -2.36 13.03 -5.42
C LEU A 38 -3.42 13.89 -4.72
N LEU A 39 -3.14 15.18 -4.50
CA LEU A 39 -4.09 16.12 -3.93
C LEU A 39 -5.29 16.31 -4.86
N PHE A 40 -5.07 16.41 -6.17
CA PHE A 40 -6.14 16.52 -7.15
C PHE A 40 -7.03 15.28 -7.15
N CYS A 41 -6.44 14.08 -7.25
CA CYS A 41 -7.19 12.81 -7.18
C CYS A 41 -7.93 12.65 -5.84
N GLY A 42 -7.30 13.04 -4.73
CA GLY A 42 -7.89 13.03 -3.40
C GLY A 42 -9.08 13.99 -3.29
N ALA A 43 -8.98 15.20 -3.85
CA ALA A 43 -10.06 16.17 -3.87
C ALA A 43 -11.25 15.69 -4.73
N CYS A 44 -10.99 15.14 -5.92
CA CYS A 44 -12.04 14.53 -6.75
C CYS A 44 -12.74 13.38 -6.00
N SER A 45 -11.96 12.52 -5.35
CA SER A 45 -12.51 11.41 -4.55
C SER A 45 -13.33 11.90 -3.35
N ALA A 46 -12.90 12.99 -2.70
CA ALA A 46 -13.65 13.61 -1.61
C ALA A 46 -15.00 14.14 -2.08
N ILE A 47 -15.05 14.76 -3.27
CA ILE A 47 -16.31 15.20 -3.89
C ILE A 47 -17.23 14.00 -4.15
N CYS A 48 -16.70 12.91 -4.73
CA CYS A 48 -17.47 11.68 -4.93
C CYS A 48 -18.00 11.10 -3.62
N PHE A 49 -17.17 11.05 -2.57
CA PHE A 49 -17.56 10.61 -1.22
C PHE A 49 -18.73 11.44 -0.64
N LEU A 50 -18.76 12.75 -0.88
CA LEU A 50 -19.83 13.62 -0.38
C LEU A 50 -21.15 13.44 -1.15
N ILE A 51 -21.07 13.26 -2.47
CA ILE A 51 -22.25 13.20 -3.36
C ILE A 51 -22.88 11.81 -3.36
N ASN A 52 -22.07 10.75 -3.31
CA ASN A 52 -22.52 9.40 -3.61
C ASN A 52 -23.65 8.86 -2.71
N PRO A 53 -23.70 9.11 -1.39
CA PRO A 53 -24.83 8.63 -0.56
C PRO A 53 -26.16 9.30 -0.87
N ILE A 54 -26.16 10.47 -1.55
CA ILE A 54 -27.36 11.16 -2.00
C ILE A 54 -27.83 10.57 -3.33
N ALA A 55 -26.89 10.15 -4.18
CA ALA A 55 -27.17 9.69 -5.54
C ALA A 55 -27.47 8.17 -5.65
N SER A 56 -26.95 7.37 -4.73
CA SER A 56 -26.99 5.89 -4.80
C SER A 56 -28.02 5.28 -3.85
N ALA A 57 -28.47 4.06 -4.15
CA ALA A 57 -29.27 3.26 -3.23
C ALA A 57 -28.48 2.97 -1.93
N ARG A 58 -29.19 2.81 -0.81
CA ARG A 58 -28.60 2.71 0.55
C ARG A 58 -27.52 1.66 0.69
N ALA A 59 -27.72 0.45 0.15
CA ALA A 59 -26.81 -0.68 0.34
C ALA A 59 -25.48 -0.46 -0.40
N ASP A 60 -25.53 0.08 -1.62
CA ASP A 60 -24.35 0.29 -2.46
C ASP A 60 -23.56 1.54 -2.04
N ALA A 61 -24.23 2.50 -1.38
CA ALA A 61 -23.64 3.76 -0.97
C ALA A 61 -22.50 3.59 0.04
N LEU A 62 -22.60 2.65 0.99
CA LEU A 62 -21.57 2.48 2.03
C LEU A 62 -20.25 2.01 1.43
N GLN A 63 -20.26 0.89 0.71
CA GLN A 63 -19.05 0.29 0.13
C GLN A 63 -18.34 1.26 -0.83
N SER A 64 -19.09 1.87 -1.74
CA SER A 64 -18.53 2.86 -2.67
C SER A 64 -17.99 4.10 -1.93
N ASN A 65 -18.66 4.57 -0.87
CA ASN A 65 -18.11 5.64 -0.03
C ASN A 65 -16.87 5.25 0.75
N VAL A 66 -16.74 4.01 1.19
CA VAL A 66 -15.50 3.53 1.83
C VAL A 66 -14.35 3.64 0.84
N VAL A 67 -14.56 3.23 -0.41
CA VAL A 67 -13.56 3.38 -1.47
C VAL A 67 -13.22 4.85 -1.73
N PHE A 68 -14.22 5.70 -1.97
CA PHE A 68 -13.99 7.13 -2.23
C PHE A 68 -13.35 7.85 -1.05
N GLY A 69 -13.80 7.57 0.18
CA GLY A 69 -13.23 8.12 1.40
C GLY A 69 -11.79 7.67 1.63
N SER A 70 -11.48 6.41 1.32
CA SER A 70 -10.12 5.87 1.39
C SER A 70 -9.18 6.54 0.39
N LEU A 71 -9.61 6.68 -0.86
CA LEU A 71 -8.86 7.38 -1.92
C LEU A 71 -8.67 8.87 -1.59
N ALA A 72 -9.71 9.52 -1.05
CA ALA A 72 -9.64 10.89 -0.59
C ALA A 72 -8.61 11.06 0.53
N GLY A 73 -8.71 10.23 1.58
CA GLY A 73 -7.79 10.25 2.72
C GLY A 73 -6.34 9.99 2.28
N LEU A 74 -6.12 9.00 1.42
CA LEU A 74 -4.80 8.65 0.92
C LEU A 74 -4.20 9.77 0.07
N GLY A 75 -4.98 10.31 -0.88
CA GLY A 75 -4.54 11.39 -1.77
C GLY A 75 -4.21 12.67 -1.00
N ILE A 76 -5.05 13.04 -0.03
CA ILE A 76 -4.84 14.23 0.81
C ILE A 76 -3.64 14.05 1.75
N LEU A 77 -3.56 12.91 2.46
CA LEU A 77 -2.49 12.66 3.43
C LEU A 77 -1.13 12.54 2.73
N LEU A 78 -1.03 11.69 1.71
CA LEU A 78 0.23 11.45 1.00
C LEU A 78 0.62 12.66 0.17
N GLY A 79 -0.35 13.27 -0.53
CA GLY A 79 -0.14 14.50 -1.28
C GLY A 79 0.33 15.65 -0.39
N GLY A 80 -0.29 15.84 0.79
CA GLY A 80 0.13 16.84 1.76
C GLY A 80 1.54 16.60 2.32
N ALA A 81 1.86 15.34 2.66
CA ALA A 81 3.18 14.97 3.15
C ALA A 81 4.29 15.20 2.10
N LEU A 82 4.03 14.82 0.84
CA LEU A 82 4.94 15.02 -0.28
C LEU A 82 5.08 16.51 -0.65
N LEU A 83 3.97 17.27 -0.62
CA LEU A 83 3.99 18.72 -0.85
C LEU A 83 4.90 19.41 0.16
N TRP A 84 4.76 19.07 1.44
CA TRP A 84 5.57 19.63 2.51
C TRP A 84 7.06 19.27 2.36
N GLN A 85 7.39 18.01 2.11
CA GLN A 85 8.78 17.59 1.92
C GLN A 85 9.40 18.14 0.64
N GLY A 86 8.64 18.18 -0.46
CA GLY A 86 9.05 18.72 -1.75
C GLY A 86 9.32 20.22 -1.66
N ALA A 87 8.44 20.99 -1.02
CA ALA A 87 8.64 22.42 -0.77
C ALA A 87 9.89 22.68 0.08
N ARG A 88 10.11 21.88 1.13
CA ARG A 88 11.33 21.98 1.96
C ARG A 88 12.59 21.63 1.16
N ALA A 89 12.53 20.60 0.30
CA ALA A 89 13.64 20.21 -0.57
C ALA A 89 13.99 21.31 -1.57
N TYR A 90 12.98 21.89 -2.20
CA TYR A 90 13.14 23.00 -3.15
C TYR A 90 13.79 24.23 -2.49
N GLN A 91 13.44 24.51 -1.23
CA GLN A 91 14.06 25.56 -0.41
C GLN A 91 15.46 25.20 0.13
N GLY A 92 16.02 24.04 -0.22
CA GLY A 92 17.31 23.59 0.28
C GLY A 92 17.33 23.23 1.77
N ARG A 93 16.16 23.04 2.40
CA ARG A 93 16.07 22.69 3.83
C ARG A 93 16.37 21.21 4.03
N ALA A 94 17.19 20.92 5.05
CA ALA A 94 17.47 19.56 5.50
C ALA A 94 16.18 18.81 5.91
N SER A 95 16.15 17.51 5.61
CA SER A 95 15.09 16.62 6.07
C SER A 95 15.26 16.32 7.57
N ARG A 96 14.16 16.01 8.25
CA ARG A 96 14.19 15.58 9.66
C ARG A 96 14.47 14.08 9.73
N ALA A 97 15.09 13.63 10.82
CA ALA A 97 15.21 12.20 11.10
C ALA A 97 13.82 11.59 11.40
N PRO A 98 13.45 10.43 10.82
CA PRO A 98 12.21 9.72 11.11
C PRO A 98 11.94 9.49 12.60
N ALA A 99 12.97 9.17 13.39
CA ALA A 99 12.84 8.95 14.84
C ALA A 99 12.20 10.15 15.56
N ASN A 100 12.41 11.37 15.06
CA ASN A 100 11.86 12.59 15.65
C ASN A 100 10.52 13.02 15.03
N ALA A 101 10.07 12.34 13.96
CA ALA A 101 8.86 12.68 13.24
C ALA A 101 7.68 11.78 13.61
N PHE A 102 7.94 10.51 13.92
CA PHE A 102 6.87 9.56 14.24
C PHE A 102 6.47 9.63 15.73
N PRO A 103 5.15 9.64 16.02
CA PRO A 103 4.65 9.40 17.36
C PRO A 103 5.11 8.06 17.94
N ARG A 104 4.90 7.85 19.24
CA ARG A 104 5.16 6.55 19.88
C ARG A 104 4.19 5.49 19.34
N VAL A 105 4.67 4.25 19.21
CA VAL A 105 3.92 3.10 18.69
C VAL A 105 2.54 2.94 19.35
N PHE A 106 2.46 3.17 20.66
CA PHE A 106 1.21 3.06 21.42
C PHE A 106 0.10 4.01 20.94
N ILE A 107 0.44 5.18 20.38
CA ILE A 107 -0.56 6.12 19.84
C ILE A 107 -1.27 5.50 18.63
N PHE A 108 -0.53 4.78 17.79
CA PHE A 108 -1.12 4.07 16.65
C PHE A 108 -1.97 2.88 17.10
N ALA A 109 -1.55 2.14 18.13
CA ALA A 109 -2.37 1.06 18.69
C ALA A 109 -3.70 1.60 19.26
N LEU A 110 -3.68 2.73 19.99
CA LEU A 110 -4.89 3.39 20.45
C LEU A 110 -5.76 3.89 19.29
N ALA A 111 -5.16 4.48 18.26
CA ALA A 111 -5.88 4.92 17.08
C ALA A 111 -6.55 3.74 16.36
N PHE A 112 -5.89 2.59 16.26
CA PHE A 112 -6.43 1.36 15.67
C PHE A 112 -7.65 0.84 16.45
N VAL A 113 -7.49 0.63 17.75
CA VAL A 113 -8.57 0.14 18.61
C VAL A 113 -9.74 1.13 18.63
N GLY A 114 -9.45 2.42 18.77
CA GLY A 114 -10.45 3.48 18.74
C GLY A 114 -11.21 3.52 17.41
N ALA A 115 -10.50 3.42 16.28
CA ALA A 115 -11.11 3.40 14.96
C ALA A 115 -12.00 2.17 14.74
N ILE A 116 -11.62 1.00 15.22
CA ILE A 116 -12.47 -0.21 15.18
C ILE A 116 -13.74 0.02 16.01
N LEU A 117 -13.61 0.41 17.27
CA LEU A 117 -14.76 0.58 18.18
C LEU A 117 -15.73 1.64 17.66
N LEU A 118 -15.21 2.78 17.20
CA LEU A 118 -16.02 3.87 16.66
C LEU A 118 -16.62 3.48 15.30
N GLY A 119 -15.84 2.86 14.42
CA GLY A 119 -16.30 2.36 13.13
C GLY A 119 -17.45 1.37 13.28
N SER A 120 -17.31 0.36 14.15
CA SER A 120 -18.38 -0.58 14.47
C SER A 120 -19.63 0.13 15.01
N GLY A 121 -19.47 1.12 15.89
CA GLY A 121 -20.60 1.92 16.38
C GLY A 121 -21.32 2.69 15.27
N THR A 122 -20.59 3.21 14.28
CA THR A 122 -21.20 3.99 13.17
C THR A 122 -22.05 3.16 12.22
N LEU A 123 -21.83 1.85 12.12
CA LEU A 123 -22.66 0.97 11.29
C LEU A 123 -24.11 0.94 11.79
N GLY A 124 -24.35 1.20 13.09
CA GLY A 124 -25.70 1.32 13.65
C GLY A 124 -26.48 2.57 13.24
N LEU A 125 -25.87 3.52 12.52
CA LEU A 125 -26.48 4.81 12.16
C LEU A 125 -27.24 4.79 10.81
N GLY A 126 -27.43 3.62 10.20
CA GLY A 126 -28.14 3.47 8.93
C GLY A 126 -27.45 4.26 7.81
N SER A 127 -28.19 5.14 7.10
CA SER A 127 -27.63 5.91 5.98
C SER A 127 -26.48 6.84 6.35
N PHE A 128 -26.43 7.31 7.59
CA PHE A 128 -25.33 8.18 8.03
C PHE A 128 -24.00 7.42 8.13
N ALA A 129 -24.03 6.08 8.22
CA ALA A 129 -22.83 5.27 8.22
C ALA A 129 -21.97 5.52 6.97
N ALA A 130 -22.58 5.75 5.80
CA ALA A 130 -21.86 6.02 4.56
C ALA A 130 -20.96 7.28 4.63
N TYR A 131 -21.28 8.23 5.50
CA TYR A 131 -20.45 9.42 5.71
C TYR A 131 -19.42 9.23 6.84
N ILE A 132 -19.82 8.58 7.93
CA ILE A 132 -19.03 8.58 9.16
C ILE A 132 -18.09 7.36 9.24
N PHE A 133 -18.47 6.23 8.63
CA PHE A 133 -17.67 5.00 8.64
C PHE A 133 -16.33 5.14 7.87
N PRO A 134 -16.26 5.72 6.66
CA PRO A 134 -15.02 5.74 5.87
C PRO A 134 -13.81 6.38 6.56
N PRO A 135 -13.93 7.51 7.30
CA PRO A 135 -12.82 8.03 8.10
C PRO A 135 -12.27 7.04 9.13
N TRP A 136 -13.13 6.28 9.82
CA TRP A 136 -12.70 5.28 10.80
C TRP A 136 -12.04 4.09 10.13
N HIS A 137 -12.61 3.60 9.02
CA HIS A 137 -11.98 2.58 8.18
C HIS A 137 -10.57 3.00 7.73
N PHE A 138 -10.43 4.23 7.25
CA PHE A 138 -9.15 4.78 6.82
C PHE A 138 -8.14 4.80 7.97
N ILE A 139 -8.52 5.31 9.14
CA ILE A 139 -7.63 5.34 10.32
C ILE A 139 -7.22 3.91 10.72
N ALA A 140 -8.16 2.96 10.76
CA ALA A 140 -7.87 1.57 11.11
C ALA A 140 -6.87 0.93 10.13
N ALA A 141 -7.07 1.11 8.82
CA ALA A 141 -6.19 0.57 7.79
C ALA A 141 -4.77 1.16 7.85
N LEU A 142 -4.63 2.44 8.25
CA LEU A 142 -3.34 3.11 8.38
C LEU A 142 -2.60 2.77 9.67
N ALA A 143 -3.34 2.61 10.79
CA ALA A 143 -2.74 2.61 12.11
C ALA A 143 -1.73 1.48 12.32
N ALA A 144 -2.05 0.24 11.92
CA ALA A 144 -1.14 -0.89 12.12
C ALA A 144 0.16 -0.79 11.28
N PRO A 145 0.11 -0.53 9.96
CA PRO A 145 1.34 -0.30 9.17
C PRO A 145 2.17 0.89 9.69
N LEU A 146 1.53 1.99 10.10
CA LEU A 146 2.24 3.14 10.66
C LEU A 146 2.85 2.85 12.04
N ALA A 147 2.26 1.96 12.84
CA ALA A 147 2.86 1.50 14.11
C ALA A 147 4.19 0.77 13.87
N ILE A 148 4.25 -0.07 12.82
CA ILE A 148 5.46 -0.79 12.42
C ILE A 148 6.52 0.20 11.95
N ILE A 149 6.16 1.17 11.09
CA ILE A 149 7.09 2.22 10.65
C ILE A 149 7.58 3.03 11.84
N ALA A 150 6.70 3.44 12.76
CA ALA A 150 7.08 4.21 13.93
C ALA A 150 8.10 3.44 14.79
N TYR A 151 7.85 2.14 15.03
CA TYR A 151 8.80 1.28 15.73
C TYR A 151 10.16 1.22 15.02
N ALA A 152 10.17 0.95 13.72
CA ALA A 152 11.38 0.87 12.91
C ALA A 152 12.13 2.21 12.85
N ALA A 153 11.40 3.32 12.73
CA ALA A 153 11.94 4.69 12.69
C ALA A 153 12.66 5.06 13.99
N HIS A 154 12.09 4.70 15.16
CA HIS A 154 12.74 4.92 16.45
C HIS A 154 13.99 4.04 16.65
N ARG A 155 14.05 2.86 16.02
CA ARG A 155 15.19 1.93 16.15
C ARG A 155 16.31 2.20 15.15
N LEU A 156 15.97 2.58 13.92
CA LEU A 156 16.90 2.63 12.78
C LEU A 156 17.03 4.03 12.17
N GLY A 157 16.07 4.93 12.43
CA GLY A 157 15.87 6.17 11.68
C GLY A 157 16.70 7.38 12.11
N ASN A 158 17.65 7.26 13.06
CA ASN A 158 18.37 8.43 13.59
C ASN A 158 19.24 9.16 12.57
N ALA A 159 19.73 8.46 11.56
CA ALA A 159 20.52 9.06 10.47
C ALA A 159 19.90 8.85 9.08
N SER A 160 18.65 8.38 9.03
CA SER A 160 17.88 8.32 7.79
C SER A 160 17.15 9.64 7.56
N GLU A 161 16.77 9.92 6.32
CA GLU A 161 15.95 11.09 5.99
C GLU A 161 14.47 10.72 5.92
N LEU A 162 13.61 11.51 6.56
CA LEU A 162 12.15 11.36 6.44
C LEU A 162 11.68 11.45 4.99
N ARG A 163 12.39 12.22 4.15
CA ARG A 163 12.12 12.31 2.72
C ARG A 163 12.27 10.97 2.01
N ALA A 164 13.37 10.26 2.27
CA ALA A 164 13.63 8.94 1.69
C ALA A 164 12.62 7.91 2.20
N LEU A 165 12.30 7.95 3.50
CA LEU A 165 11.28 7.11 4.10
C LEU A 165 9.90 7.31 3.45
N LEU A 166 9.48 8.57 3.24
CA LEU A 166 8.21 8.91 2.59
C LEU A 166 8.21 8.53 1.10
N ALA A 167 9.33 8.68 0.40
CA ALA A 167 9.46 8.20 -0.97
C ALA A 167 9.29 6.67 -1.04
N ALA A 168 9.89 5.93 -0.11
CA ALA A 168 9.70 4.48 -0.02
C ALA A 168 8.27 4.08 0.36
N PHE A 169 7.64 4.80 1.29
CA PHE A 169 6.24 4.60 1.61
C PHE A 169 5.34 4.84 0.38
N THR A 170 5.58 5.93 -0.34
CA THR A 170 4.86 6.29 -1.58
C THR A 170 5.06 5.24 -2.66
N TRP A 171 6.28 4.72 -2.80
CA TRP A 171 6.57 3.60 -3.69
C TRP A 171 5.73 2.38 -3.31
N GLY A 172 5.70 2.02 -2.03
CA GLY A 172 4.87 0.94 -1.51
C GLY A 172 3.39 1.09 -1.87
N VAL A 173 2.82 2.25 -1.55
CA VAL A 173 1.41 2.56 -1.83
C VAL A 173 1.12 2.48 -3.33
N LEU A 174 1.87 3.21 -4.16
CA LEU A 174 1.50 3.42 -5.57
C LEU A 174 2.26 2.47 -6.51
N GLY A 175 3.58 2.50 -6.47
CA GLY A 175 4.44 1.80 -7.42
C GLY A 175 4.37 0.29 -7.26
N ALA A 176 4.69 -0.21 -6.06
CA ALA A 176 4.68 -1.63 -5.76
C ALA A 176 3.30 -2.23 -5.96
N THR A 177 2.23 -1.59 -5.46
CA THR A 177 0.85 -2.10 -5.65
C THR A 177 0.43 -2.13 -7.11
N THR A 178 0.73 -1.08 -7.89
CA THR A 178 0.38 -1.06 -9.33
C THR A 178 1.11 -2.16 -10.08
N LEU A 179 2.41 -2.33 -9.81
CA LEU A 179 3.20 -3.38 -10.46
C LEU A 179 2.78 -4.77 -10.00
N ALA A 180 2.40 -4.95 -8.73
CA ALA A 180 1.92 -6.22 -8.20
C ALA A 180 0.62 -6.62 -8.88
N PHE A 181 -0.34 -5.70 -8.97
CA PHE A 181 -1.59 -5.91 -9.69
C PHE A 181 -1.38 -6.27 -11.16
N ILE A 182 -0.48 -5.57 -11.87
CA ILE A 182 -0.13 -5.91 -13.25
C ILE A 182 0.50 -7.30 -13.33
N GLY A 183 1.44 -7.61 -12.43
CA GLY A 183 2.11 -8.91 -12.36
C GLY A 183 1.13 -10.05 -12.09
N GLU A 184 0.26 -9.89 -11.12
CA GLU A 184 -0.82 -10.81 -10.78
C GLU A 184 -1.72 -11.08 -11.99
N LEU A 185 -2.16 -10.03 -12.68
CA LEU A 185 -3.00 -10.16 -13.88
C LEU A 185 -2.28 -10.92 -15.00
N ILE A 186 -0.99 -10.62 -15.26
CA ILE A 186 -0.18 -11.32 -16.25
C ILE A 186 -0.07 -12.81 -15.91
N VAL A 187 0.26 -13.13 -14.65
CA VAL A 187 0.39 -14.51 -14.19
C VAL A 187 -0.96 -15.23 -14.28
N LEU A 188 -2.06 -14.60 -13.86
CA LEU A 188 -3.40 -15.17 -13.94
C LEU A 188 -3.79 -15.50 -15.38
N VAL A 189 -3.61 -14.56 -16.31
CA VAL A 189 -3.86 -14.77 -17.75
C VAL A 189 -2.97 -15.89 -18.29
N GLY A 190 -1.69 -15.93 -17.91
CA GLY A 190 -0.77 -16.99 -18.27
C GLY A 190 -1.22 -18.37 -17.79
N LEU A 191 -1.68 -18.48 -16.53
CA LEU A 191 -2.21 -19.71 -15.96
C LEU A 191 -3.49 -20.17 -16.67
N ILE A 192 -4.40 -19.24 -16.99
CA ILE A 192 -5.61 -19.54 -17.78
C ILE A 192 -5.21 -20.08 -19.16
N PHE A 193 -4.22 -19.49 -19.81
CA PHE A 193 -3.74 -19.92 -21.13
C PHE A 193 -3.10 -21.32 -21.08
N ILE A 194 -2.26 -21.59 -20.07
CA ILE A 194 -1.67 -22.91 -19.84
C ILE A 194 -2.76 -23.96 -19.60
N ALA A 195 -3.75 -23.64 -18.75
CA ALA A 195 -4.87 -24.53 -18.47
C ALA A 195 -5.71 -24.81 -19.74
N ALA A 196 -5.96 -23.79 -20.56
CA ALA A 196 -6.67 -23.95 -21.83
C ALA A 196 -5.91 -24.86 -22.80
N ILE A 197 -4.59 -24.70 -22.95
CA ILE A 197 -3.76 -25.59 -23.78
C ILE A 197 -3.82 -27.02 -23.25
N PHE A 198 -3.65 -27.20 -21.93
CA PHE A 198 -3.70 -28.52 -21.30
C PHE A 198 -5.04 -29.23 -21.57
N LEU A 199 -6.16 -28.51 -21.44
CA LEU A 199 -7.49 -29.05 -21.75
C LEU A 199 -7.65 -29.37 -23.24
N ALA A 200 -7.16 -28.51 -24.13
CA ALA A 200 -7.23 -28.75 -25.57
C ALA A 200 -6.46 -30.00 -26.01
N ILE A 201 -5.31 -30.27 -25.39
CA ILE A 201 -4.50 -31.48 -25.63
C ILE A 201 -5.16 -32.71 -25.00
N SER A 202 -5.66 -32.60 -23.77
CA SER A 202 -6.22 -33.72 -23.01
C SER A 202 -7.60 -34.15 -23.52
N PHE A 203 -8.37 -33.20 -24.06
CA PHE A 203 -9.76 -33.39 -24.50
C PHE A 203 -9.99 -32.82 -25.90
N PRO A 204 -9.40 -33.42 -26.96
CA PRO A 204 -9.41 -32.86 -28.31
C PRO A 204 -10.80 -32.77 -28.94
N ASN A 205 -11.78 -33.54 -28.45
CA ASN A 205 -13.16 -33.54 -28.95
C ASN A 205 -14.06 -32.50 -28.24
N PHE A 206 -13.56 -31.78 -27.24
CA PHE A 206 -14.36 -30.80 -26.52
C PHE A 206 -14.44 -29.50 -27.34
N SER A 207 -15.64 -28.93 -27.43
CA SER A 207 -15.77 -27.60 -28.02
C SER A 207 -15.07 -26.56 -27.14
N ALA A 208 -14.66 -25.43 -27.72
CA ALA A 208 -14.09 -24.32 -26.95
C ALA A 208 -15.04 -23.84 -25.83
N VAL A 209 -16.36 -23.98 -26.05
CA VAL A 209 -17.39 -23.67 -25.04
C VAL A 209 -17.36 -24.66 -23.87
N ASP A 210 -17.13 -25.95 -24.13
CA ASP A 210 -17.01 -26.97 -23.09
C ASP A 210 -15.71 -26.81 -22.30
N GLN A 211 -14.62 -26.42 -22.97
CA GLN A 211 -13.35 -26.11 -22.31
C GLN A 211 -13.47 -24.87 -21.41
N LEU A 212 -14.13 -23.80 -21.87
CA LEU A 212 -14.41 -22.61 -21.04
C LEU A 212 -15.34 -22.90 -19.86
N ARG A 213 -16.27 -23.85 -20.01
CA ARG A 213 -17.10 -24.34 -18.89
C ARG A 213 -16.26 -25.12 -17.88
N LEU A 214 -15.35 -25.99 -18.32
CA LEU A 214 -14.44 -26.72 -17.44
C LEU A 214 -13.48 -25.80 -16.67
N LEU A 215 -13.05 -24.70 -17.29
CA LEU A 215 -12.27 -23.64 -16.63
C LEU A 215 -13.12 -22.79 -15.65
N GLY A 216 -14.43 -23.01 -15.58
CA GLY A 216 -15.34 -22.24 -14.75
C GLY A 216 -15.56 -20.79 -15.21
N LEU A 217 -14.98 -20.38 -16.35
CA LEU A 217 -15.01 -18.99 -16.83
C LEU A 217 -16.40 -18.54 -17.30
N ARG A 218 -17.26 -19.48 -17.68
CA ARG A 218 -18.66 -19.20 -18.06
C ARG A 218 -19.63 -19.24 -16.88
N GLY A 219 -19.15 -19.58 -15.69
CA GLY A 219 -19.96 -19.88 -14.51
C GLY A 219 -19.26 -19.53 -13.19
N ALA A 220 -18.41 -18.51 -13.16
CA ALA A 220 -17.78 -18.05 -11.90
C ALA A 220 -18.82 -17.60 -10.84
N ALA A 221 -20.09 -17.42 -11.24
CA ALA A 221 -21.24 -17.19 -10.38
C ALA A 221 -21.96 -18.48 -9.93
N ASP A 222 -21.54 -19.66 -10.39
CA ASP A 222 -22.11 -20.94 -9.99
C ASP A 222 -21.49 -21.36 -8.65
N ALA A 223 -22.33 -21.46 -7.61
CA ALA A 223 -21.90 -21.79 -6.24
C ALA A 223 -21.13 -23.13 -6.15
N ASN A 224 -21.21 -23.97 -7.17
CA ASN A 224 -20.47 -25.22 -7.28
C ASN A 224 -18.99 -25.03 -7.63
N PHE A 225 -18.59 -23.93 -8.28
CA PHE A 225 -17.20 -23.65 -8.65
C PHE A 225 -16.33 -23.49 -7.40
N ALA A 226 -16.79 -22.69 -6.43
CA ALA A 226 -16.12 -22.49 -5.14
C ALA A 226 -16.09 -23.73 -4.25
N ARG A 227 -16.92 -24.75 -4.54
CA ARG A 227 -16.95 -26.03 -3.81
C ARG A 227 -16.01 -27.08 -4.41
N ASN A 228 -15.45 -26.85 -5.59
CA ASN A 228 -14.51 -27.78 -6.21
C ASN A 228 -13.16 -27.71 -5.46
N PRO A 229 -12.70 -28.80 -4.82
CA PRO A 229 -11.47 -28.77 -4.01
C PRO A 229 -10.24 -28.43 -4.83
N LEU A 230 -10.19 -28.79 -6.13
CA LEU A 230 -9.07 -28.44 -7.01
C LEU A 230 -9.03 -26.95 -7.31
N VAL A 231 -10.19 -26.31 -7.49
CA VAL A 231 -10.28 -24.86 -7.66
C VAL A 231 -9.80 -24.17 -6.39
N VAL A 232 -10.27 -24.61 -5.22
CA VAL A 232 -9.84 -24.06 -3.93
C VAL A 232 -8.33 -24.23 -3.73
N ILE A 233 -7.78 -25.42 -3.97
CA ILE A 233 -6.33 -25.68 -3.88
C ILE A 233 -5.56 -24.79 -4.86
N GLY A 234 -6.04 -24.65 -6.10
CA GLY A 234 -5.42 -23.80 -7.11
C GLY A 234 -5.41 -22.32 -6.72
N LEU A 235 -6.52 -21.80 -6.20
CA LEU A 235 -6.63 -20.44 -5.69
C LEU A 235 -5.73 -20.22 -4.46
N LEU A 236 -5.73 -21.16 -3.51
CA LEU A 236 -4.85 -21.11 -2.34
C LEU A 236 -3.37 -21.17 -2.74
N PHE A 237 -3.01 -21.98 -3.72
CA PHE A 237 -1.64 -22.03 -4.24
C PHE A 237 -1.27 -20.71 -4.94
N TYR A 238 -2.16 -20.17 -5.76
CA TYR A 238 -1.94 -18.89 -6.45
C TYR A 238 -1.75 -17.75 -5.43
N PHE A 239 -2.74 -17.51 -4.57
CA PHE A 239 -2.73 -16.41 -3.60
C PHE A 239 -1.77 -16.65 -2.42
N GLY A 240 -1.46 -17.89 -2.07
CA GLY A 240 -0.61 -18.22 -0.93
C GLY A 240 0.87 -18.44 -1.28
N ALA A 241 1.18 -18.85 -2.51
CA ALA A 241 2.54 -19.21 -2.90
C ALA A 241 3.09 -18.41 -4.08
N ILE A 242 2.26 -17.95 -5.02
CA ILE A 242 2.74 -17.24 -6.22
C ILE A 242 2.68 -15.72 -6.03
N VAL A 243 1.53 -15.20 -5.60
CA VAL A 243 1.32 -13.75 -5.44
C VAL A 243 2.28 -13.15 -4.39
N PRO A 244 2.45 -13.73 -3.17
CA PRO A 244 3.24 -13.07 -2.13
C PRO A 244 4.72 -12.85 -2.52
N PRO A 245 5.44 -13.81 -3.15
CA PRO A 245 6.80 -13.54 -3.61
C PRO A 245 6.90 -12.42 -4.66
N ILE A 246 5.92 -12.28 -5.55
CA ILE A 246 5.89 -11.21 -6.55
C ILE A 246 5.74 -9.87 -5.84
N GLU A 247 4.77 -9.76 -4.93
CA GLU A 247 4.57 -8.54 -4.15
C GLU A 247 5.81 -8.15 -3.34
N GLU A 248 6.42 -9.10 -2.62
CA GLU A 248 7.61 -8.84 -1.81
C GLU A 248 8.81 -8.40 -2.68
N ALA A 249 9.00 -9.02 -3.85
CA ALA A 249 10.04 -8.60 -4.79
C ALA A 249 9.83 -7.15 -5.25
N LEU A 250 8.59 -6.77 -5.55
CA LEU A 250 8.24 -5.42 -6.02
C LEU A 250 8.32 -4.36 -4.92
N LYS A 251 7.95 -4.70 -3.68
CA LYS A 251 8.10 -3.82 -2.50
C LYS A 251 9.58 -3.41 -2.30
N VAL A 252 10.51 -4.35 -2.49
CA VAL A 252 11.96 -4.12 -2.26
C VAL A 252 12.64 -3.33 -3.39
N LEU A 253 12.03 -3.21 -4.57
CA LEU A 253 12.62 -2.49 -5.71
C LEU A 253 13.02 -1.03 -5.40
N VAL A 254 12.38 -0.37 -4.42
CA VAL A 254 12.81 0.97 -3.99
C VAL A 254 14.29 1.03 -3.58
N VAL A 255 14.78 -0.03 -2.94
CA VAL A 255 16.18 -0.12 -2.50
C VAL A 255 17.11 -0.29 -3.70
N ALA A 256 16.66 -0.94 -4.77
CA ALA A 256 17.44 -1.12 -6.00
C ALA A 256 17.73 0.21 -6.73
N PHE A 257 16.88 1.23 -6.53
CA PHE A 257 17.09 2.58 -7.07
C PHE A 257 17.99 3.46 -6.20
N SER A 258 18.46 2.94 -5.06
CA SER A 258 19.32 3.68 -4.13
C SER A 258 20.79 3.45 -4.43
N ASP A 259 21.65 4.45 -4.19
CA ASP A 259 23.10 4.29 -4.35
C ASP A 259 23.64 3.34 -3.25
N PRO A 260 24.10 2.12 -3.59
CA PRO A 260 24.54 1.15 -2.60
C PRO A 260 25.81 1.61 -1.85
N LYS A 261 26.59 2.55 -2.42
CA LYS A 261 27.79 3.09 -1.77
C LYS A 261 27.45 4.12 -0.69
N ARG A 262 26.25 4.71 -0.76
CA ARG A 262 25.78 5.76 0.17
C ARG A 262 24.70 5.28 1.13
N THR A 263 24.03 4.19 0.79
CA THR A 263 22.91 3.65 1.57
C THR A 263 23.42 2.73 2.67
N ARG A 264 23.13 3.05 3.93
CA ARG A 264 23.48 2.18 5.06
C ARG A 264 22.50 1.01 5.11
N GLN A 265 22.94 -0.13 5.63
CA GLN A 265 22.07 -1.31 5.79
C GLN A 265 20.80 -1.00 6.60
N ALA A 266 20.93 -0.21 7.68
CA ALA A 266 19.79 0.22 8.49
C ALA A 266 18.79 1.08 7.68
N ASP A 267 19.26 1.90 6.75
CA ASP A 267 18.41 2.70 5.87
C ASP A 267 17.67 1.81 4.86
N ALA A 268 18.39 0.86 4.24
CA ALA A 268 17.78 -0.09 3.31
C ALA A 268 16.66 -0.92 3.97
N VAL A 269 16.90 -1.43 5.18
CA VAL A 269 15.88 -2.16 5.96
C VAL A 269 14.71 -1.25 6.29
N LEU A 270 14.97 -0.02 6.77
CA LEU A 270 13.92 0.93 7.12
C LEU A 270 13.08 1.33 5.90
N TRP A 271 13.69 1.52 4.72
CA TRP A 271 12.98 1.84 3.48
C TRP A 271 12.17 0.65 2.97
N GLY A 272 12.69 -0.58 3.07
CA GLY A 272 11.94 -1.80 2.77
C GLY A 272 10.69 -1.94 3.66
N ILE A 273 10.84 -1.74 4.98
CA ILE A 273 9.70 -1.72 5.92
C ILE A 273 8.70 -0.63 5.55
N SER A 274 9.18 0.57 5.19
CA SER A 274 8.32 1.68 4.78
C SER A 274 7.52 1.36 3.51
N ALA A 275 8.17 0.74 2.51
CA ALA A 275 7.51 0.31 1.28
C ALA A 275 6.48 -0.79 1.55
N GLY A 276 6.83 -1.82 2.33
CA GLY A 276 5.88 -2.87 2.71
C GLY A 276 4.68 -2.33 3.48
N ALA A 277 4.90 -1.40 4.41
CA ALA A 277 3.82 -0.75 5.13
C ALA A 277 2.95 0.15 4.22
N GLY A 278 3.53 0.86 3.25
CA GLY A 278 2.78 1.61 2.25
C GLY A 278 1.87 0.71 1.41
N PHE A 279 2.39 -0.43 0.96
CA PHE A 279 1.61 -1.44 0.25
C PHE A 279 0.45 -1.96 1.11
N ALA A 280 0.76 -2.35 2.35
CA ALA A 280 -0.24 -2.87 3.29
C ALA A 280 -1.35 -1.86 3.63
N VAL A 281 -1.05 -0.55 3.64
CA VAL A 281 -2.10 0.48 3.79
C VAL A 281 -3.10 0.40 2.63
N LEU A 282 -2.62 0.37 1.39
CA LEU A 282 -3.50 0.34 0.24
C LEU A 282 -4.32 -0.95 0.19
N GLU A 283 -3.67 -2.08 0.45
CA GLU A 283 -4.30 -3.39 0.53
C GLU A 283 -5.39 -3.43 1.60
N ASN A 284 -5.11 -2.99 2.84
CA ASN A 284 -6.09 -2.95 3.92
C ASN A 284 -7.29 -2.05 3.58
N LEU A 285 -7.05 -0.92 2.92
CA LEU A 285 -8.11 0.01 2.52
C LEU A 285 -9.08 -0.65 1.54
N PHE A 286 -8.56 -1.33 0.51
CA PHE A 286 -9.39 -1.96 -0.51
C PHE A 286 -9.99 -3.29 -0.07
N ASN A 287 -9.21 -4.17 0.56
CA ASN A 287 -9.72 -5.46 1.03
C ASN A 287 -10.83 -5.29 2.06
N GLY A 288 -10.66 -4.35 3.00
CA GLY A 288 -11.72 -4.05 3.96
C GLY A 288 -12.92 -3.33 3.32
N ALA A 289 -12.74 -2.56 2.25
CA ALA A 289 -13.88 -1.97 1.52
C ALA A 289 -14.67 -3.05 0.75
N LEU A 290 -13.97 -3.99 0.09
CA LEU A 290 -14.57 -5.07 -0.67
C LEU A 290 -15.30 -6.08 0.22
N SER A 291 -14.79 -6.34 1.43
CA SER A 291 -15.41 -7.29 2.37
C SER A 291 -16.68 -6.77 3.06
N LEU A 292 -16.95 -5.46 3.02
CA LEU A 292 -18.17 -4.89 3.62
C LEU A 292 -19.45 -5.45 2.98
N GLY A 293 -19.41 -5.71 1.67
CA GLY A 293 -20.54 -6.31 0.96
C GLY A 293 -20.89 -7.69 1.51
N ASP A 294 -19.88 -8.47 1.88
CA ASP A 294 -20.08 -9.82 2.44
C ASP A 294 -20.63 -9.76 3.87
N TRP A 295 -20.14 -8.81 4.69
CA TRP A 295 -20.53 -8.70 6.10
C TRP A 295 -21.92 -8.13 6.30
N ALA A 296 -22.38 -7.25 5.40
CA ALA A 296 -23.70 -6.63 5.48
C ALA A 296 -24.86 -7.61 5.17
N THR A 297 -24.56 -8.80 4.66
CA THR A 297 -25.56 -9.85 4.33
C THR A 297 -25.84 -10.84 5.47
N VAL A 298 -25.10 -10.72 6.59
CA VAL A 298 -25.27 -11.52 7.81
C VAL A 298 -26.06 -10.74 8.84
#